data_AF-A0A1G7XPW0-F1
#
_entry.id   AF-A0A1G7XPW0-F1
#
_cell.length_a   1.000
_cell.length_b   1.000
_cell.length_c   1.000
_cell.angle_alpha   90.00
_cell.angle_beta   90.00
_cell.angle_gamma   90.00
#
_symmetry.space_group_name_H-M   'P 1'
#
loop_
_entity.id
_entity.type
_entity.pdbx_description
1 polymer ?
#
loop_
_entity_poly.entity_id
_entity_poly.type
_entity_poly.pdbx_seq_one_letter_code
_entity_poly.pdbx_strand_id
1 'polypeptide(L)'
;MRSLKFIIELSGGQLKADTFSELRQLVSSEHEFWSSFDFSLLENATTLNLWRQKLASCRSHIIGLLQFWESRLSFLDEQDGRAVNEFFPRFKSDIESSTVRPPHSSSPTALAFAQNYREANYQDAGALVLGLAYSQDPKLYNNINNTSLEGAILGFSRGYYLAISSVAAVGSGERSSADIDLKLQAADNLLRKSAENMEVISHRRAELLEELERSKEDTAVRWKRLHGRIVDSARNQNKEAKVEEDRRSERFEELLQAFNAHMRLSRPVDLWNDLQKEHRDNAAKAWSLFLGGSILFAVAAVSSVIFLGDAIADAFVPSSCQIGFEKSCDSISPKGPLVVSAIFLVSTVWLWFLRLQMKVHLSERHLFLDARERKAFAETYLSLLKGGEVTGEHEAVVLQSLFRPTQDGIINDDGAMDIGLSGMISKALSK
;
A
#
# COMPACT_ATOMS: atom_id res chain seq x y z
N MET A 1 65.89 -22.72 4.92
CA MET A 1 64.53 -23.25 5.15
C MET A 1 63.73 -23.03 3.88
N ARG A 2 63.40 -24.09 3.13
CA ARG A 2 62.53 -23.99 1.95
C ARG A 2 61.12 -23.69 2.45
N SER A 3 60.47 -22.65 1.91
CA SER A 3 59.11 -22.29 2.29
C SER A 3 58.14 -23.32 1.72
N LEU A 4 57.48 -24.08 2.60
CA LEU A 4 56.37 -24.97 2.25
C LEU A 4 55.34 -24.20 1.42
N LYS A 5 55.07 -24.64 0.19
CA LYS A 5 54.16 -23.92 -0.73
C LYS A 5 52.70 -24.32 -0.54
N PHE A 6 52.44 -25.55 -0.08
CA PHE A 6 51.10 -26.10 -0.02
C PHE A 6 50.84 -26.72 1.36
N ILE A 7 49.92 -26.10 2.12
CA ILE A 7 49.51 -26.56 3.45
C ILE A 7 47.98 -26.63 3.49
N ILE A 8 47.46 -27.82 3.81
CA ILE A 8 46.02 -28.09 3.99
C ILE A 8 45.80 -28.58 5.42
N GLU A 9 44.89 -27.94 6.15
CA GLU A 9 44.56 -28.35 7.52
C GLU A 9 43.46 -29.42 7.54
N LEU A 10 43.73 -30.53 8.25
CA LEU A 10 42.80 -31.63 8.46
C LEU A 10 42.57 -31.85 9.96
N SER A 11 41.47 -32.52 10.30
CA SER A 11 41.17 -32.87 11.69
C SER A 11 42.27 -33.77 12.27
N GLY A 12 43.06 -33.24 13.21
CA GLY A 12 44.14 -33.99 13.86
C GLY A 12 45.45 -34.11 13.06
N GLY A 13 45.65 -33.32 11.99
CA GLY A 13 46.89 -33.30 11.21
C GLY A 13 46.96 -32.22 10.13
N GLN A 14 48.06 -32.16 9.38
CA GLN A 14 48.23 -31.22 8.26
C GLN A 14 48.96 -31.91 7.11
N LEU A 15 48.45 -31.76 5.88
CA LEU A 15 49.16 -32.17 4.67
C LEU A 15 50.10 -31.05 4.24
N LYS A 16 51.40 -31.35 4.15
CA LYS A 16 52.47 -30.41 3.83
C LYS A 16 53.22 -30.90 2.60
N ALA A 17 53.20 -30.12 1.52
CA ALA A 17 53.91 -30.44 0.28
C ALA A 17 54.69 -29.24 -0.27
N ASP A 18 55.86 -29.52 -0.83
CA ASP A 18 56.72 -28.55 -1.53
C ASP A 18 56.47 -28.56 -3.05
N THR A 19 56.00 -29.68 -3.59
CA THR A 19 55.76 -29.89 -5.02
C THR A 19 54.37 -30.45 -5.31
N PHE A 20 53.88 -30.24 -6.53
CA PHE A 20 52.59 -30.78 -6.97
C PHE A 20 52.56 -32.32 -6.96
N SER A 21 53.67 -32.95 -7.37
CA SER A 21 53.83 -34.41 -7.30
C SER A 21 53.72 -34.94 -5.88
N GLU A 22 54.30 -34.23 -4.90
CA GLU A 22 54.23 -34.59 -3.49
C GLU A 22 52.83 -34.37 -2.91
N LEU A 23 52.15 -33.28 -3.29
CA LEU A 23 50.75 -33.05 -2.90
C LEU A 23 49.84 -34.18 -3.42
N ARG A 24 50.00 -34.57 -4.69
CA ARG A 24 49.26 -35.69 -5.29
C ARG A 24 49.54 -37.01 -4.58
N GLN A 25 50.81 -37.29 -4.27
CA GLN A 25 51.21 -38.51 -3.55
C GLN A 25 50.60 -38.57 -2.14
N LEU A 26 50.59 -37.45 -1.41
CA LEU A 26 49.99 -37.38 -0.07
C LEU A 26 48.48 -37.60 -0.11
N VAL A 27 47.77 -36.97 -1.04
CA VAL A 27 46.31 -37.18 -1.22
C VAL A 27 46.02 -38.63 -1.63
N SER A 28 46.83 -39.23 -2.50
CA SER A 28 46.74 -40.65 -2.86
C SER A 28 46.93 -41.55 -1.64
N SER A 29 47.91 -41.26 -0.77
CA SER A 29 48.16 -42.07 0.43
C SER A 29 47.04 -42.00 1.47
N GLU A 30 46.38 -40.85 1.60
CA GLU A 30 45.19 -40.72 2.46
C GLU A 30 44.00 -41.51 1.89
N HIS A 31 43.78 -41.44 0.58
CA HIS A 31 42.75 -42.25 -0.10
C HIS A 31 43.02 -43.75 0.07
N GLU A 32 44.25 -44.21 -0.14
CA GLU A 32 44.66 -45.61 0.03
C GLU A 32 44.49 -46.09 1.47
N PHE A 33 44.85 -45.27 2.47
CA PHE A 33 44.66 -45.60 3.87
C PHE A 33 43.18 -45.85 4.18
N TRP A 34 42.29 -44.92 3.82
CA TRP A 34 40.86 -45.04 4.16
C TRP A 34 40.12 -46.09 3.32
N SER A 35 40.53 -46.31 2.07
CA SER A 35 39.96 -47.35 1.20
C SER A 35 40.39 -48.77 1.59
N SER A 36 41.45 -48.93 2.39
CA SER A 36 41.92 -50.23 2.86
C SER A 36 40.98 -50.93 3.86
N PHE A 37 40.01 -50.22 4.41
CA PHE A 37 39.09 -50.74 5.42
C PHE A 37 37.73 -51.10 4.80
N ASP A 38 37.29 -52.34 4.99
CA ASP A 38 35.93 -52.76 4.66
C ASP A 38 34.99 -52.41 5.82
N PHE A 39 34.23 -51.32 5.63
CA PHE A 39 33.25 -50.82 6.60
C PHE A 39 32.01 -51.71 6.74
N SER A 40 31.75 -52.63 5.81
CA SER A 40 30.63 -53.57 5.92
C SER A 40 30.83 -54.60 7.04
N LEU A 41 32.09 -54.92 7.37
CA LEU A 41 32.43 -55.81 8.48
C LEU A 41 32.07 -55.21 9.85
N LEU A 42 32.07 -53.87 9.96
CA LEU A 42 31.68 -53.16 11.19
C LEU A 42 30.17 -53.27 11.48
N GLU A 43 29.34 -53.33 10.43
CA GLU A 43 27.88 -53.46 10.56
C GLU A 43 27.47 -54.84 11.10
N ASN A 44 28.22 -55.88 10.71
CA ASN A 44 27.95 -57.27 11.05
C ASN A 44 28.53 -57.69 12.42
N ALA A 45 29.45 -56.91 12.99
CA ALA A 45 30.09 -57.19 14.27
C ALA A 45 29.20 -56.95 15.51
N THR A 46 28.03 -56.35 15.33
CA THR A 46 27.10 -56.04 16.42
C THR A 46 25.79 -56.83 16.29
N THR A 47 25.35 -57.43 17.40
CA THR A 47 24.06 -58.15 17.51
C THR A 47 22.90 -57.21 17.87
N LEU A 48 23.19 -55.94 18.17
CA LEU A 48 22.21 -54.93 18.57
C LEU A 48 21.64 -54.22 17.34
N ASN A 49 20.36 -54.44 17.04
CA ASN A 49 19.65 -53.85 15.89
C ASN A 49 19.73 -52.32 15.82
N LEU A 50 19.75 -51.63 16.97
CA LEU A 50 19.87 -50.16 17.04
C LEU A 50 21.26 -49.68 16.57
N TRP A 51 22.32 -50.40 16.93
CA TRP A 51 23.69 -50.10 16.48
C TRP A 51 23.84 -50.35 14.99
N ARG A 52 23.31 -51.47 14.49
CA ARG A 52 23.29 -51.80 13.07
C ARG A 52 22.56 -50.76 12.24
N GLN A 53 21.39 -50.27 12.69
CA GLN A 53 20.63 -49.23 11.99
C GLN A 53 21.37 -47.89 11.95
N LYS A 54 22.07 -47.51 13.03
CA LYS A 54 22.85 -46.26 13.09
C LYS A 54 24.14 -46.33 12.29
N LEU A 55 24.85 -47.46 12.33
CA LEU A 55 26.01 -47.72 11.47
C LEU A 55 25.60 -47.72 9.99
N ALA A 56 24.46 -48.33 9.63
CA ALA A 56 23.92 -48.29 8.28
C ALA A 56 23.54 -46.87 7.83
N SER A 57 23.02 -46.03 8.73
CA SER A 57 22.77 -44.61 8.46
C SER A 57 24.08 -43.84 8.20
N CYS A 58 25.12 -44.14 8.97
CA CYS A 58 26.46 -43.56 8.81
C CYS A 58 27.23 -44.13 7.61
N ARG A 59 26.87 -45.31 7.09
CA ARG A 59 27.46 -45.91 5.89
C ARG A 59 27.40 -44.97 4.69
N SER A 60 26.26 -44.28 4.51
CA SER A 60 26.11 -43.29 3.44
C SER A 60 27.12 -42.14 3.56
N HIS A 61 27.40 -41.71 4.79
CA HIS A 61 28.37 -40.66 5.10
C HIS A 61 29.81 -41.15 4.91
N ILE A 62 30.11 -42.40 5.29
CA ILE A 62 31.43 -43.02 5.11
C ILE A 62 31.72 -43.31 3.63
N ILE A 63 30.74 -43.76 2.87
CA ILE A 63 30.84 -43.89 1.40
C ILE A 63 31.07 -42.51 0.78
N GLY A 64 30.37 -41.48 1.26
CA GLY A 64 30.61 -40.10 0.86
C GLY A 64 32.02 -39.59 1.18
N LEU A 65 32.62 -40.01 2.31
CA LEU A 65 34.00 -39.71 2.68
C LEU A 65 35.01 -40.33 1.70
N LEU A 66 34.78 -41.58 1.28
CA LEU A 66 35.65 -42.26 0.30
C LEU A 66 35.52 -41.63 -1.08
N GLN A 67 34.29 -41.37 -1.54
CA GLN A 67 34.00 -40.69 -2.80
C GLN A 67 34.57 -39.27 -2.83
N PHE A 68 34.65 -38.59 -1.68
CA PHE A 68 35.29 -37.28 -1.57
C PHE A 68 36.78 -37.35 -1.94
N TRP A 69 37.55 -38.27 -1.35
CA TRP A 69 38.97 -38.39 -1.67
C TRP A 69 39.21 -38.86 -3.11
N GLU A 70 38.38 -39.77 -3.61
CA GLU A 70 38.40 -40.21 -5.01
C GLU A 70 38.18 -39.03 -5.97
N SER A 71 37.20 -38.17 -5.66
CA SER A 71 36.93 -36.94 -6.43
C SER A 71 38.06 -35.89 -6.34
N ARG A 72 38.77 -35.81 -5.21
CA ARG A 72 39.92 -34.90 -5.08
C ARG A 72 41.13 -35.43 -5.84
N LEU A 73 41.33 -36.74 -5.86
CA LEU A 73 42.39 -37.36 -6.63
C LEU A 73 42.14 -37.21 -8.14
N SER A 74 40.92 -37.46 -8.62
CA SER A 74 40.56 -37.27 -10.03
C SER A 74 40.70 -35.80 -10.47
N PHE A 75 40.31 -34.86 -9.63
CA PHE A 75 40.54 -33.44 -9.89
C PHE A 75 42.04 -33.11 -10.04
N LEU A 76 42.90 -33.64 -9.17
CA LEU A 76 44.35 -33.43 -9.29
C LEU A 76 44.94 -34.11 -10.54
N ASP A 77 44.36 -35.22 -10.99
CA ASP A 77 44.80 -35.95 -12.18
C ASP A 77 44.46 -35.21 -13.49
N GLU A 78 43.40 -34.41 -13.50
CA GLU A 78 42.98 -33.59 -14.66
C GLU A 78 43.76 -32.27 -14.79
N GLN A 79 44.44 -31.80 -13.74
CA GLN A 79 45.15 -30.51 -13.74
C GLN A 79 46.61 -30.65 -14.18
N ASP A 80 47.09 -29.71 -15.01
CA ASP A 80 48.53 -29.59 -15.32
C ASP A 80 49.26 -28.94 -14.14
N GLY A 81 50.31 -29.62 -13.63
CA GLY A 81 51.13 -29.19 -12.50
C GLY A 81 51.80 -27.81 -12.65
N ARG A 82 51.71 -27.19 -13.84
CA ARG A 82 52.16 -25.81 -14.10
C ARG A 82 51.19 -24.74 -13.59
N ALA A 83 49.90 -25.04 -13.44
CA ALA A 83 48.85 -24.10 -13.01
C ALA A 83 48.50 -24.19 -11.50
N VAL A 84 49.35 -24.84 -10.70
CA VAL A 84 49.04 -25.20 -9.31
C VAL A 84 48.76 -23.99 -8.42
N ASN A 85 49.47 -22.88 -8.62
CA ASN A 85 49.22 -21.68 -7.83
C ASN A 85 47.83 -21.04 -8.10
N GLU A 86 47.23 -21.32 -9.26
CA GLU A 86 45.94 -20.76 -9.66
C GLU A 86 44.77 -21.56 -9.09
N PHE A 87 44.84 -22.89 -9.12
CA PHE A 87 43.76 -23.73 -8.59
C PHE A 87 43.93 -24.09 -7.11
N PHE A 88 45.15 -24.07 -6.55
CA PHE A 88 45.40 -24.54 -5.19
C PHE A 88 44.61 -23.80 -4.10
N PRO A 89 44.44 -22.46 -4.12
CA PRO A 89 43.63 -21.77 -3.12
C PRO A 89 42.17 -22.24 -3.12
N ARG A 90 41.62 -22.52 -4.30
CA ARG A 90 40.27 -23.06 -4.45
C ARG A 90 40.20 -24.50 -3.98
N PHE A 91 41.15 -25.33 -4.37
CA PHE A 91 41.26 -26.72 -3.91
C PHE A 91 41.39 -26.82 -2.38
N LYS A 92 42.23 -25.97 -1.78
CA LYS A 92 42.40 -25.84 -0.34
C LYS A 92 41.10 -25.44 0.33
N SER A 93 40.45 -24.37 -0.16
CA SER A 93 39.16 -23.91 0.36
C SER A 93 38.09 -24.99 0.27
N ASP A 94 38.01 -25.72 -0.84
CA ASP A 94 37.02 -26.78 -1.06
C ASP A 94 37.22 -28.00 -0.14
N ILE A 95 38.46 -28.23 0.33
CA ILE A 95 38.75 -29.24 1.36
C ILE A 95 38.47 -28.68 2.75
N GLU A 96 38.92 -27.46 3.03
CA GLU A 96 38.77 -26.77 4.32
C GLU A 96 37.34 -26.26 4.59
N SER A 97 36.43 -26.33 3.62
CA SER A 97 35.01 -26.01 3.78
C SER A 97 34.10 -27.24 3.69
N SER A 98 34.63 -28.42 3.36
CA SER A 98 33.84 -29.66 3.29
C SER A 98 33.29 -30.03 4.67
N THR A 99 32.01 -30.43 4.73
CA THR A 99 31.34 -30.94 5.94
C THR A 99 31.71 -32.40 6.24
N VAL A 100 32.44 -33.05 5.33
CA VAL A 100 32.76 -34.47 5.34
C VAL A 100 34.29 -34.57 5.23
N ARG A 101 35.00 -34.58 6.38
CA ARG A 101 36.47 -34.51 6.46
C ARG A 101 37.03 -35.62 7.36
N PRO A 102 37.60 -36.70 6.84
CA PRO A 102 38.17 -37.71 7.72
C PRO A 102 39.40 -37.13 8.44
N PRO A 103 39.72 -37.65 9.64
CA PRO A 103 40.92 -37.23 10.32
C PRO A 103 42.14 -37.69 9.51
N HIS A 104 43.26 -37.00 9.67
CA HIS A 104 44.50 -37.38 8.99
C HIS A 104 44.89 -38.83 9.36
N SER A 105 45.42 -39.62 8.43
CA SER A 105 45.81 -41.02 8.66
C SER A 105 46.75 -41.22 9.87
N SER A 106 47.59 -40.22 10.16
CA SER A 106 48.51 -40.22 11.30
C SER A 106 47.91 -39.72 12.61
N SER A 107 46.63 -39.35 12.64
CA SER A 107 45.98 -38.86 13.86
C SER A 107 45.82 -40.00 14.88
N PRO A 108 45.85 -39.72 16.19
CA PRO A 108 45.65 -40.74 17.22
C PRO A 108 44.33 -41.52 17.06
N THR A 109 43.28 -40.85 16.57
CA THR A 109 41.97 -41.47 16.32
C THR A 109 42.00 -42.41 15.12
N ALA A 110 42.66 -42.03 14.01
CA ALA A 110 42.82 -42.89 12.84
C ALA A 110 43.70 -44.10 13.13
N LEU A 111 44.78 -43.92 13.90
CA LEU A 111 45.65 -45.01 14.34
C LEU A 111 44.95 -45.98 15.28
N ALA A 112 44.18 -45.46 16.25
CA ALA A 112 43.39 -46.28 17.17
C ALA A 112 42.32 -47.07 16.42
N PHE A 113 41.64 -46.46 15.45
CA PHE A 113 40.69 -47.16 14.58
C PHE A 113 41.38 -48.28 13.79
N ALA A 114 42.48 -47.97 13.11
CA ALA A 114 43.23 -48.94 12.31
C ALA A 114 43.81 -50.09 13.13
N GLN A 115 44.19 -49.84 14.39
CA GLN A 115 44.65 -50.87 15.31
C GLN A 115 43.50 -51.80 15.71
N ASN A 116 42.37 -51.25 16.19
CA ASN A 116 41.21 -52.05 16.60
C ASN A 116 40.62 -52.86 15.43
N TYR A 117 40.63 -52.30 14.21
CA TYR A 117 40.19 -53.01 13.02
C TYR A 117 41.11 -54.21 12.70
N ARG A 118 42.44 -54.02 12.76
CA ARG A 118 43.42 -55.09 12.49
C ARG A 118 43.43 -56.18 13.55
N GLU A 119 43.14 -55.83 14.80
CA GLU A 119 42.98 -56.76 15.92
C GLU A 119 41.60 -57.47 15.94
N ALA A 120 40.77 -57.27 14.91
CA ALA A 120 39.40 -57.80 14.78
C ALA A 120 38.41 -57.34 15.88
N ASN A 121 38.73 -56.25 16.58
CA ASN A 121 37.87 -55.59 17.58
C ASN A 121 36.91 -54.60 16.89
N TYR A 122 36.04 -55.15 16.04
CA TYR A 122 35.16 -54.36 15.17
C TYR A 122 34.12 -53.51 15.91
N GLN A 123 33.76 -53.87 17.15
CA GLN A 123 32.81 -53.09 17.95
C GLN A 123 33.40 -51.74 18.39
N ASP A 124 34.65 -51.76 18.86
CA ASP A 124 35.37 -50.56 19.29
C ASP A 124 35.78 -49.71 18.09
N ALA A 125 36.18 -50.35 16.99
CA ALA A 125 36.39 -49.67 15.71
C ALA A 125 35.11 -48.98 15.20
N GLY A 126 33.95 -49.64 15.31
CA GLY A 126 32.65 -49.07 14.94
C GLY A 126 32.23 -47.88 15.82
N ALA A 127 32.53 -47.93 17.12
CA ALA A 127 32.26 -46.82 18.04
C ALA A 127 33.11 -45.58 17.72
N LEU A 128 34.40 -45.76 17.37
CA LEU A 128 35.29 -44.67 16.96
C LEU A 128 34.81 -43.99 15.68
N VAL A 129 34.34 -44.76 14.69
CA VAL A 129 33.81 -44.24 13.43
C VAL A 129 32.51 -43.46 13.64
N LEU A 130 31.62 -43.94 14.51
CA LEU A 130 30.41 -43.20 14.87
C LEU A 130 30.75 -41.87 15.54
N GLY A 131 31.69 -41.86 16.49
CA GLY A 131 32.14 -40.64 17.15
C GLY A 131 32.68 -39.60 16.16
N LEU A 132 33.43 -40.04 15.15
CA LEU A 132 33.92 -39.18 14.06
C LEU A 132 32.76 -38.60 13.22
N ALA A 133 31.82 -39.44 12.79
CA ALA A 133 30.67 -39.00 11.99
C ALA A 133 29.79 -37.97 12.72
N TYR A 134 29.54 -38.16 14.02
CA TYR A 134 28.75 -37.22 14.82
C TYR A 134 29.46 -35.88 15.07
N SER A 135 30.79 -35.84 15.08
CA SER A 135 31.55 -34.60 15.26
C SER A 135 31.46 -33.65 14.05
N GLN A 136 31.08 -34.15 12.88
CA GLN A 136 31.15 -33.41 11.60
C GLN A 136 29.80 -32.90 11.10
N ASP A 137 28.69 -33.48 11.54
CA ASP A 137 27.34 -33.00 11.24
C ASP A 137 26.53 -32.73 12.53
N PRO A 138 26.41 -31.46 12.95
CA PRO A 138 25.62 -31.07 14.11
C PRO A 138 24.12 -31.39 13.97
N LYS A 139 23.59 -31.68 12.78
CA LYS A 139 22.16 -32.01 12.60
C LYS A 139 21.85 -33.45 13.02
N LEU A 140 22.85 -34.33 13.02
CA LEU A 140 22.75 -35.67 13.61
C LEU A 140 22.69 -35.63 15.16
N TYR A 141 23.10 -34.51 15.78
CA TYR A 141 23.06 -34.27 17.23
C TYR A 141 21.64 -34.09 17.77
N ASN A 142 20.72 -33.54 16.96
CA ASN A 142 19.36 -33.16 17.40
C ASN A 142 18.44 -34.34 17.74
N ASN A 143 18.90 -35.58 17.63
CA ASN A 143 18.12 -36.78 17.94
C ASN A 143 18.85 -37.74 18.88
N ILE A 144 19.66 -37.22 19.81
CA ILE A 144 20.45 -38.03 20.73
C ILE A 144 20.29 -37.55 22.18
N ASN A 145 19.67 -38.39 23.00
CA ASN A 145 19.66 -38.24 24.46
C ASN A 145 21.09 -38.32 25.04
N ASN A 146 21.28 -37.70 26.21
CA ASN A 146 22.52 -37.64 27.02
C ASN A 146 23.29 -38.98 27.16
N THR A 147 22.66 -40.12 26.92
CA THR A 147 23.23 -41.47 27.02
C THR A 147 24.27 -41.83 25.95
N SER A 148 24.34 -41.10 24.82
CA SER A 148 25.37 -41.40 23.79
C SER A 148 26.72 -40.74 24.05
N LEU A 149 26.73 -39.57 24.69
CA LEU A 149 27.94 -38.91 25.15
C LEU A 149 28.55 -39.73 26.30
N GLU A 150 27.69 -40.26 27.19
CA GLU A 150 28.07 -41.30 28.14
C GLU A 150 28.61 -42.55 27.43
N GLY A 151 27.99 -43.01 26.35
CA GLY A 151 28.49 -44.16 25.56
C GLY A 151 29.88 -43.95 24.95
N ALA A 152 30.17 -42.76 24.43
CA ALA A 152 31.48 -42.42 23.86
C ALA A 152 32.57 -42.25 24.96
N ILE A 153 32.21 -41.64 26.09
CA ILE A 153 33.09 -41.50 27.25
C ILE A 153 33.33 -42.86 27.94
N LEU A 154 32.31 -43.71 28.04
CA LEU A 154 32.40 -45.09 28.55
C LEU A 154 33.20 -46.00 27.61
N GLY A 155 33.10 -45.80 26.29
CA GLY A 155 33.95 -46.50 25.31
C GLY A 155 35.42 -46.11 25.47
N PHE A 156 35.71 -44.82 25.65
CA PHE A 156 37.07 -44.33 25.90
C PHE A 156 37.63 -44.82 27.23
N SER A 157 36.84 -44.77 28.31
CA SER A 157 37.27 -45.23 29.65
C SER A 157 37.39 -46.75 29.73
N ARG A 158 36.54 -47.51 29.03
CA ARG A 158 36.61 -48.97 28.96
C ARG A 158 37.73 -49.47 28.06
N GLY A 159 38.04 -48.78 26.97
CA GLY A 159 39.25 -49.03 26.16
C GLY A 159 40.52 -48.82 26.98
N TYR A 160 40.55 -47.81 27.86
CA TYR A 160 41.65 -47.58 28.80
C TYR A 160 41.71 -48.67 29.89
N TYR A 161 40.57 -49.11 30.42
CA TYR A 161 40.48 -50.20 31.41
C TYR A 161 40.87 -51.57 30.83
N LEU A 162 40.52 -51.84 29.57
CA LEU A 162 40.90 -53.05 28.85
C LEU A 162 42.38 -53.06 28.46
N ALA A 163 42.96 -51.89 28.16
CA ALA A 163 44.41 -51.76 28.04
C ALA A 163 45.12 -52.14 29.35
N ILE A 164 44.56 -51.75 30.50
CA ILE A 164 45.07 -52.13 31.83
C ILE A 164 44.81 -53.62 32.14
N SER A 165 43.67 -54.20 31.74
CA SER A 165 43.39 -55.62 31.97
C SER A 165 44.13 -56.55 30.99
N SER A 166 44.55 -56.05 29.83
CA SER A 166 45.47 -56.77 28.93
C SER A 166 46.86 -56.92 29.55
N VAL A 167 47.26 -55.99 30.44
CA VAL A 167 48.44 -56.13 31.31
C VAL A 167 48.20 -57.17 32.41
N ALA A 168 46.97 -57.29 32.93
CA ALA A 168 46.59 -58.37 33.86
C ALA A 168 46.52 -59.77 33.19
N ALA A 169 46.30 -59.82 31.86
CA ALA A 169 46.36 -61.05 31.08
C ALA A 169 47.80 -61.48 30.71
N VAL A 170 48.82 -60.67 31.02
CA VAL A 170 50.25 -61.08 31.02
C VAL A 170 50.59 -61.89 32.29
N GLY A 171 49.61 -62.61 32.84
CA GLY A 171 49.78 -63.69 33.81
C GLY A 171 50.49 -64.92 33.24
N SER A 172 51.41 -64.75 32.30
CA SER A 172 52.34 -65.78 31.85
C SER A 172 53.70 -65.16 31.52
N GLY A 173 54.59 -65.10 32.53
CA GLY A 173 56.03 -64.88 32.31
C GLY A 173 56.62 -63.67 33.01
N GLU A 174 57.18 -63.93 34.20
CA GLU A 174 58.28 -63.23 34.90
C GLU A 174 58.59 -61.75 34.54
N ARG A 175 58.08 -60.81 35.35
CA ARG A 175 58.77 -59.54 35.64
C ARG A 175 58.54 -59.09 37.09
N SER A 176 59.60 -58.56 37.69
CA SER A 176 59.78 -58.26 39.12
C SER A 176 58.67 -57.37 39.72
N SER A 177 58.17 -57.77 40.90
CA SER A 177 57.08 -57.13 41.67
C SER A 177 57.30 -55.64 42.00
N ALA A 178 58.54 -55.15 41.98
CA ALA A 178 58.86 -53.76 42.29
C ALA A 178 58.50 -52.77 41.15
N ASP A 179 58.55 -53.20 39.88
CA ASP A 179 58.18 -52.34 38.73
C ASP A 179 56.65 -52.22 38.58
N ILE A 180 55.92 -53.21 39.13
CA ILE A 180 54.45 -53.25 39.14
C ILE A 180 53.91 -52.29 40.20
N ASP A 181 54.47 -52.29 41.41
CA ASP A 181 54.08 -51.34 42.49
C ASP A 181 54.35 -49.88 42.10
N LEU A 182 55.47 -49.62 41.40
CA LEU A 182 55.81 -48.26 40.96
C LEU A 182 54.83 -47.73 39.90
N LYS A 183 54.36 -48.61 39.01
CA LYS A 183 53.35 -48.28 37.99
C LYS A 183 51.95 -48.17 38.59
N LEU A 184 51.62 -48.96 39.61
CA LEU A 184 50.38 -48.84 40.39
C LEU A 184 50.30 -47.51 41.13
N GLN A 185 51.40 -47.08 41.78
CA GLN A 185 51.45 -45.76 42.44
C GLN A 185 51.39 -44.60 41.44
N ALA A 186 52.01 -44.74 40.27
CA ALA A 186 51.91 -43.73 39.21
C ALA A 186 50.47 -43.65 38.64
N ALA A 187 49.80 -44.79 38.49
CA ALA A 187 48.41 -44.87 38.06
C ALA A 187 47.45 -44.27 39.10
N ASP A 188 47.63 -44.57 40.39
CA ASP A 188 46.82 -44.00 41.47
C ASP A 188 46.96 -42.48 41.57
N ASN A 189 48.19 -41.97 41.41
CA ASN A 189 48.43 -40.52 41.41
C ASN A 189 47.79 -39.83 40.20
N LEU A 190 47.78 -40.46 39.04
CA LEU A 190 47.10 -39.96 37.84
C LEU A 190 45.58 -40.03 37.99
N LEU A 191 45.05 -41.09 38.59
CA LEU A 191 43.63 -41.23 38.89
C LEU A 191 43.16 -40.15 39.86
N ARG A 192 43.90 -39.92 40.95
CA ARG A 192 43.62 -38.86 41.93
C ARG A 192 43.64 -37.48 41.28
N LYS A 193 44.66 -37.20 40.45
CA LYS A 193 44.77 -35.93 39.72
C LYS A 193 43.66 -35.76 38.68
N SER A 194 43.22 -36.85 38.05
CA SER A 194 42.07 -36.80 37.14
C SER A 194 40.75 -36.60 37.88
N ALA A 195 40.59 -37.18 39.07
CA ALA A 195 39.41 -37.03 39.92
C ALA A 195 39.29 -35.59 40.46
N GLU A 196 40.39 -35.01 40.94
CA GLU A 196 40.46 -33.59 41.34
C GLU A 196 40.12 -32.67 40.17
N ASN A 197 40.69 -32.91 38.99
CA ASN A 197 40.35 -32.14 37.79
C ASN A 197 38.88 -32.32 37.38
N MET A 198 38.31 -33.51 37.56
CA MET A 198 36.90 -33.80 37.25
C MET A 198 35.95 -33.05 38.20
N GLU A 199 36.31 -32.94 39.48
CA GLU A 199 35.56 -32.17 40.48
C GLU A 199 35.62 -30.67 40.20
N VAL A 200 36.79 -30.14 39.80
CA VAL A 200 36.92 -28.75 39.36
C VAL A 200 36.10 -28.48 38.11
N ILE A 201 36.10 -29.41 37.14
CA ILE A 201 35.31 -29.29 35.90
C ILE A 201 33.82 -29.34 36.21
N SER A 202 33.37 -30.20 37.13
CA SER A 202 31.95 -30.32 37.49
C SER A 202 31.44 -29.05 38.20
N HIS A 203 32.24 -28.49 39.12
CA HIS A 203 31.90 -27.26 39.83
C HIS A 203 31.84 -26.05 38.89
N ARG A 204 32.82 -25.92 37.98
CA ARG A 204 32.84 -24.88 36.93
C ARG A 204 31.67 -25.01 35.97
N ARG A 205 31.24 -26.25 35.65
CA ARG A 205 30.07 -26.50 34.82
C ARG A 205 28.77 -26.10 35.54
N ALA A 206 28.65 -26.37 36.84
CA ALA A 206 27.51 -25.95 37.63
C ALA A 206 27.38 -24.41 37.69
N GLU A 207 28.48 -23.69 37.92
CA GLU A 207 28.51 -22.22 37.85
C GLU A 207 28.05 -21.69 36.49
N LEU A 208 28.58 -22.25 35.39
CA LEU A 208 28.23 -21.84 34.04
C LEU A 208 26.75 -22.10 33.71
N LEU A 209 26.18 -23.19 34.22
CA LEU A 209 24.76 -23.50 34.04
C LEU A 209 23.88 -22.49 34.78
N GLU A 210 24.24 -22.14 36.02
CA GLU A 210 23.52 -21.15 36.81
C GLU A 210 23.60 -19.75 36.19
N GLU A 211 24.77 -19.36 35.65
CA GLU A 211 24.95 -18.10 34.95
C GLU A 211 24.16 -18.04 33.63
N LEU A 212 24.11 -19.16 32.91
CA LEU A 212 23.29 -19.29 31.70
C LEU A 212 21.78 -19.19 32.01
N GLU A 213 21.32 -19.79 33.10
CA GLU A 213 19.93 -19.72 33.54
C GLU A 213 19.54 -18.29 33.94
N ARG A 214 20.35 -17.60 34.75
CA ARG A 214 20.11 -16.18 35.06
C ARG A 214 20.09 -15.31 33.80
N SER A 215 21.02 -15.53 32.87
CA SER A 215 21.06 -14.79 31.59
C SER A 215 19.80 -15.02 30.75
N LYS A 216 19.27 -16.23 30.73
CA LYS A 216 18.01 -16.56 30.05
C LYS A 216 16.81 -15.88 30.70
N GLU A 217 16.73 -15.87 32.03
CA GLU A 217 15.64 -15.19 32.74
C GLU A 217 15.67 -13.68 32.49
N ASP A 218 16.85 -13.05 32.59
CA ASP A 218 17.01 -11.62 32.33
C ASP A 218 16.66 -11.25 30.88
N THR A 219 17.11 -12.05 29.91
CA THR A 219 16.78 -11.84 28.50
C THR A 219 15.29 -12.06 28.21
N ALA A 220 14.65 -13.07 28.84
CA ALA A 220 13.22 -13.32 28.72
C ALA A 220 12.39 -12.17 29.30
N VAL A 221 12.74 -11.66 30.49
CA VAL A 221 12.08 -10.50 31.11
C VAL A 221 12.27 -9.25 30.24
N ARG A 222 13.47 -9.05 29.68
CA ARG A 222 13.76 -7.93 28.78
C ARG A 222 12.94 -8.02 27.49
N TRP A 223 12.84 -9.21 26.89
CA TRP A 223 12.02 -9.47 25.71
C TRP A 223 10.53 -9.23 25.97
N LYS A 224 10.01 -9.71 27.10
CA LYS A 224 8.61 -9.49 27.48
C LYS A 224 8.28 -8.00 27.64
N ARG A 225 9.19 -7.23 28.25
CA ARG A 225 9.06 -5.76 28.38
C ARG A 225 9.16 -5.03 27.04
N LEU A 226 10.01 -5.50 26.13
CA LEU A 226 10.13 -4.90 24.79
C LEU A 226 8.89 -5.21 23.95
N HIS A 227 8.43 -6.45 23.96
CA HIS A 227 7.23 -6.89 23.24
C HIS A 227 5.99 -6.16 23.73
N GLY A 228 5.81 -6.01 25.05
CA GLY A 228 4.72 -5.22 25.62
C GLY A 228 4.71 -3.78 25.10
N ARG A 229 5.87 -3.10 25.12
CA ARG A 229 5.99 -1.74 24.57
C ARG A 229 5.67 -1.64 23.08
N ILE A 230 6.13 -2.61 22.28
CA ILE A 230 5.84 -2.63 20.83
C ILE A 230 4.35 -2.85 20.58
N VAL A 231 3.73 -3.81 21.28
CA VAL A 231 2.30 -4.11 21.14
C VAL A 231 1.45 -2.93 21.61
N ASP A 232 1.78 -2.31 22.74
CA ASP A 232 1.08 -1.13 23.25
C ASP A 232 1.23 0.06 22.31
N SER A 233 2.44 0.30 21.78
CA SER A 233 2.69 1.34 20.76
C SER A 233 1.89 1.10 19.49
N ALA A 234 1.87 -0.14 18.98
CA ALA A 234 1.09 -0.50 17.81
C ALA A 234 -0.42 -0.33 18.05
N ARG A 235 -0.89 -0.70 19.25
CA ARG A 235 -2.30 -0.53 19.64
C ARG A 235 -2.70 0.93 19.74
N ASN A 236 -1.84 1.79 20.28
CA ASN A 236 -2.08 3.23 20.34
C ASN A 236 -2.07 3.86 18.95
N GLN A 237 -1.09 3.55 18.11
CA GLN A 237 -1.06 4.06 16.73
C GLN A 237 -2.31 3.63 15.94
N ASN A 238 -2.77 2.40 16.12
CA ASN A 238 -3.96 1.91 15.41
C ASN A 238 -5.25 2.59 15.95
N LYS A 239 -5.31 2.90 17.26
CA LYS A 239 -6.40 3.70 17.83
C LYS A 239 -6.39 5.12 17.28
N GLU A 240 -5.24 5.78 17.25
CA GLU A 240 -5.08 7.13 16.71
C GLU A 240 -5.44 7.18 15.22
N ALA A 241 -4.96 6.21 14.45
CA ALA A 241 -5.29 6.10 13.02
C ALA A 241 -6.80 5.91 12.79
N LYS A 242 -7.46 5.09 13.61
CA LYS A 242 -8.90 4.87 13.53
C LYS A 242 -9.69 6.12 13.91
N VAL A 243 -9.31 6.80 15.00
CA VAL A 243 -9.92 8.08 15.39
C VAL A 243 -9.75 9.13 14.29
N GLU A 244 -8.59 9.19 13.64
CA GLU A 244 -8.37 10.13 12.53
C GLU A 244 -9.12 9.73 11.25
N GLU A 245 -9.34 8.43 11.02
CA GLU A 245 -10.20 7.94 9.93
C GLU A 245 -11.67 8.30 10.17
N ASP A 246 -12.19 8.07 11.37
CA ASP A 246 -13.54 8.46 11.77
C ASP A 246 -13.71 9.98 11.64
N ARG A 247 -12.75 10.76 12.15
CA ARG A 247 -12.75 12.23 12.09
C ARG A 247 -12.60 12.79 10.66
N ARG A 248 -11.99 12.05 9.74
CA ARG A 248 -11.93 12.40 8.31
C ARG A 248 -13.25 12.08 7.62
N SER A 249 -13.86 10.95 7.96
CA SER A 249 -15.13 10.51 7.40
C SER A 249 -16.26 11.47 7.80
N GLU A 250 -16.35 11.84 9.08
CA GLU A 250 -17.31 12.85 9.56
C GLU A 250 -17.12 14.20 8.84
N ARG A 251 -15.88 14.70 8.76
CA ARG A 251 -15.58 15.94 8.02
C ARG A 251 -15.96 15.86 6.54
N PHE A 252 -15.74 14.71 5.90
CA PHE A 252 -16.10 14.50 4.50
C PHE A 252 -17.62 14.52 4.32
N GLU A 253 -18.36 13.88 5.23
CA GLU A 253 -19.81 13.83 5.19
C GLU A 253 -20.44 15.21 5.46
N GLU A 254 -19.92 15.98 6.42
CA GLU A 254 -20.28 17.39 6.64
C GLU A 254 -20.03 18.24 5.39
N LEU A 255 -18.86 18.09 4.76
CA LEU A 255 -18.51 18.83 3.54
C LEU A 255 -19.42 18.45 2.37
N LEU A 256 -19.74 17.16 2.23
CA LEU A 256 -20.63 16.62 1.20
C LEU A 256 -22.06 17.14 1.38
N GLN A 257 -22.56 17.19 2.61
CA GLN A 257 -23.87 17.76 2.92
C GLN A 257 -23.90 19.27 2.60
N ALA A 258 -22.89 20.03 3.03
CA ALA A 258 -22.77 21.45 2.71
C ALA A 258 -22.68 21.71 1.19
N PHE A 259 -21.92 20.88 0.47
CA PHE A 259 -21.78 20.94 -0.97
C PHE A 259 -23.09 20.61 -1.70
N ASN A 260 -23.80 19.54 -1.30
CA ASN A 260 -25.09 19.17 -1.88
C ASN A 260 -26.15 20.24 -1.64
N ALA A 261 -26.18 20.84 -0.44
CA ALA A 261 -27.06 21.95 -0.13
C ALA A 261 -26.73 23.18 -0.99
N HIS A 262 -25.44 23.48 -1.18
CA HIS A 262 -24.99 24.53 -2.09
C HIS A 262 -25.42 24.29 -3.54
N MET A 263 -25.23 23.07 -4.06
CA MET A 263 -25.61 22.68 -5.43
C MET A 263 -27.13 22.74 -5.66
N ARG A 264 -27.93 22.37 -4.66
CA ARG A 264 -29.40 22.44 -4.73
C ARG A 264 -29.91 23.88 -4.82
N LEU A 265 -29.21 24.84 -4.23
CA LEU A 265 -29.60 26.25 -4.16
C LEU A 265 -28.95 27.13 -5.23
N SER A 266 -27.79 26.75 -5.76
CA SER A 266 -27.14 27.47 -6.87
C SER A 266 -27.98 27.45 -8.15
N ARG A 267 -28.60 26.30 -8.48
CA ARG A 267 -29.44 26.17 -9.68
C ARG A 267 -30.62 27.15 -9.71
N PRO A 268 -31.41 27.32 -8.63
CA PRO A 268 -32.40 28.37 -8.54
C PRO A 268 -31.84 29.79 -8.73
N VAL A 269 -30.67 30.10 -8.19
CA VAL A 269 -30.04 31.43 -8.35
C VAL A 269 -29.72 31.68 -9.82
N ASP A 270 -29.14 30.70 -10.51
CA ASP A 270 -28.82 30.79 -11.94
C ASP A 270 -30.09 30.97 -12.78
N LEU A 271 -31.14 30.20 -12.48
CA LEU A 271 -32.45 30.32 -13.13
C LEU A 271 -33.03 31.73 -13.00
N TRP A 272 -33.12 32.27 -11.78
CA TRP A 272 -33.67 33.61 -11.54
C TRP A 272 -32.80 34.71 -12.15
N ASN A 273 -31.48 34.50 -12.22
CA ASN A 273 -30.56 35.41 -12.89
C ASN A 273 -30.80 35.45 -14.41
N ASP A 274 -31.08 34.30 -15.03
CA ASP A 274 -31.36 34.25 -16.46
C ASP A 274 -32.74 34.81 -16.79
N LEU A 275 -33.77 34.48 -16.00
CA LEU A 275 -35.10 35.11 -16.08
C LEU A 275 -35.02 36.63 -15.90
N GLN A 276 -34.22 37.10 -14.93
CA GLN A 276 -33.98 38.53 -14.70
C GLN A 276 -33.40 39.20 -15.96
N LYS A 277 -32.42 38.58 -16.63
CA LYS A 277 -31.86 39.14 -17.88
C LYS A 277 -32.90 39.17 -18.99
N GLU A 278 -33.66 38.09 -19.15
CA GLU A 278 -34.70 37.98 -20.18
C GLU A 278 -35.75 39.09 -20.03
N HIS A 279 -36.33 39.26 -18.83
CA HIS A 279 -37.32 40.31 -18.55
C HIS A 279 -36.73 41.72 -18.69
N ARG A 280 -35.45 41.91 -18.35
CA ARG A 280 -34.76 43.19 -18.59
C ARG A 280 -34.65 43.51 -20.08
N ASP A 281 -34.26 42.53 -20.88
CA ASP A 281 -34.10 42.70 -22.32
C ASP A 281 -35.44 42.92 -23.01
N ASN A 282 -36.48 42.18 -22.59
CA ASN A 282 -37.84 42.37 -23.09
C ASN A 282 -38.43 43.72 -22.68
N ALA A 283 -38.20 44.17 -21.44
CA ALA A 283 -38.57 45.52 -21.00
C ALA A 283 -37.86 46.60 -21.81
N ALA A 284 -36.57 46.42 -22.12
CA ALA A 284 -35.79 47.35 -22.94
C ALA A 284 -36.30 47.39 -24.40
N LYS A 285 -36.64 46.23 -24.98
CA LYS A 285 -37.26 46.15 -26.31
C LYS A 285 -38.61 46.87 -26.34
N ALA A 286 -39.51 46.59 -25.41
CA ALA A 286 -40.81 47.25 -25.31
C ALA A 286 -40.67 48.77 -25.14
N TRP A 287 -39.70 49.21 -24.32
CA TRP A 287 -39.39 50.63 -24.16
C TRP A 287 -38.88 51.28 -25.45
N SER A 288 -37.98 50.59 -26.17
CA SER A 288 -37.45 51.09 -27.45
C SER A 288 -38.54 51.20 -28.52
N LEU A 289 -39.48 50.25 -28.57
CA LEU A 289 -40.64 50.29 -29.46
C LEU A 289 -41.62 51.40 -29.09
N PHE A 290 -41.86 51.62 -27.79
CA PHE A 290 -42.68 52.72 -27.32
C PHE A 290 -42.06 54.09 -27.68
N LEU A 291 -40.75 54.26 -27.45
CA LEU A 291 -40.06 55.51 -27.72
C LEU A 291 -39.95 55.78 -29.22
N GLY A 292 -39.54 54.77 -30.00
CA GLY A 292 -39.49 54.85 -31.46
C GLY A 292 -40.88 55.09 -32.07
N GLY A 293 -41.91 54.40 -31.57
CA GLY A 293 -43.29 54.59 -32.00
C GLY A 293 -43.86 55.97 -31.64
N SER A 294 -43.52 56.54 -30.48
CA SER A 294 -43.93 57.90 -30.10
C SER A 294 -43.25 58.96 -30.96
N ILE A 295 -41.94 58.82 -31.20
CA ILE A 295 -41.19 59.75 -32.07
C ILE A 295 -41.75 59.68 -33.50
N LEU A 296 -41.96 58.46 -34.02
CA LEU A 296 -42.51 58.27 -35.36
C LEU A 296 -43.92 58.88 -35.48
N PHE A 297 -44.77 58.71 -34.46
CA PHE A 297 -46.10 59.32 -34.44
C PHE A 297 -46.03 60.85 -34.45
N ALA A 298 -45.16 61.44 -33.63
CA ALA A 298 -44.98 62.88 -33.58
C ALA A 298 -44.47 63.44 -34.91
N VAL A 299 -43.49 62.78 -35.52
CA VAL A 299 -42.96 63.16 -36.85
C VAL A 299 -44.03 62.99 -37.93
N ALA A 300 -44.78 61.88 -37.91
CA ALA A 300 -45.87 61.63 -38.85
C ALA A 300 -46.96 62.71 -38.74
N ALA A 301 -47.35 63.07 -37.52
CA ALA A 301 -48.33 64.13 -37.27
C ALA A 301 -47.86 65.49 -37.84
N VAL A 302 -46.63 65.91 -37.53
CA VAL A 302 -46.05 67.16 -38.06
C VAL A 302 -45.94 67.12 -39.59
N SER A 303 -45.45 66.02 -40.15
CA SER A 303 -45.31 65.86 -41.60
C SER A 303 -46.66 65.86 -42.33
N SER A 304 -47.71 65.29 -41.72
CA SER A 304 -49.05 65.27 -42.31
C SER A 304 -49.63 66.68 -42.45
N VAL A 305 -49.36 67.57 -41.49
CA VAL A 305 -49.79 68.98 -41.57
C VAL A 305 -49.03 69.72 -42.66
N ILE A 306 -47.71 69.50 -42.78
CA ILE A 306 -46.87 70.22 -43.75
C ILE A 306 -47.11 69.75 -45.19
N PHE A 307 -47.23 68.45 -45.44
CA PHE A 307 -47.29 67.89 -46.80
C PHE A 307 -48.70 67.57 -47.29
N LEU A 308 -49.60 67.15 -46.38
CA LEU A 308 -50.97 66.77 -46.74
C LEU A 308 -51.98 67.86 -46.36
N GLY A 309 -51.56 68.95 -45.70
CA GLY A 309 -52.44 70.04 -45.27
C GLY A 309 -53.27 70.62 -46.41
N ASP A 310 -52.63 70.93 -47.54
CA ASP A 310 -53.31 71.48 -48.72
C ASP A 310 -54.30 70.48 -49.34
N ALA A 311 -53.91 69.20 -49.43
CA ALA A 311 -54.78 68.14 -49.95
C ALA A 311 -55.98 67.85 -49.04
N ILE A 312 -55.81 67.97 -47.72
CA ILE A 312 -56.89 67.86 -46.75
C ILE A 312 -57.83 69.06 -46.87
N ALA A 313 -57.29 70.28 -47.02
CA ALA A 313 -58.08 71.49 -47.22
C ALA A 313 -58.93 71.42 -48.50
N ASP A 314 -58.33 70.99 -49.61
CA ASP A 314 -59.03 70.79 -50.88
C ASP A 314 -60.12 69.70 -50.81
N ALA A 315 -59.95 68.69 -49.94
CA ALA A 315 -60.97 67.65 -49.75
C ALA A 315 -62.28 68.16 -49.13
N PHE A 316 -62.25 69.30 -48.43
CA PHE A 316 -63.44 69.96 -47.89
C PHE A 316 -64.19 70.81 -48.93
N VAL A 317 -63.53 71.18 -50.04
CA VAL A 317 -64.12 71.96 -51.13
C VAL A 317 -64.95 71.06 -52.05
N PRO A 318 -66.22 71.38 -52.33
CA PRO A 318 -67.04 70.59 -53.26
C PRO A 318 -66.51 70.71 -54.70
N SER A 319 -66.50 69.60 -55.45
CA SER A 319 -65.98 69.51 -56.82
C SER A 319 -66.72 70.39 -57.86
N SER A 320 -67.79 71.08 -57.45
CA SER A 320 -68.56 72.02 -58.26
C SER A 320 -68.18 73.49 -58.03
N CYS A 321 -67.22 73.80 -57.14
CA CYS A 321 -66.76 75.17 -56.90
C CYS A 321 -65.60 75.48 -57.89
N GLN A 322 -65.94 75.95 -59.09
CA GLN A 322 -64.97 76.55 -60.03
C GLN A 322 -65.02 78.08 -59.86
N ILE A 323 -63.85 78.71 -59.68
CA ILE A 323 -63.73 80.17 -59.60
C ILE A 323 -64.22 80.75 -60.92
N GLY A 324 -65.40 81.38 -60.91
CA GLY A 324 -66.01 82.03 -62.09
C GLY A 324 -67.47 81.67 -62.39
N PHE A 325 -68.08 80.69 -61.71
CA PHE A 325 -69.51 80.40 -61.85
C PHE A 325 -70.24 80.45 -60.51
N GLU A 326 -71.23 81.33 -60.42
CA GLU A 326 -72.07 81.60 -59.25
C GLU A 326 -73.01 80.42 -58.96
N LYS A 327 -72.49 79.39 -58.29
CA LYS A 327 -73.30 78.45 -57.52
C LYS A 327 -72.71 78.30 -56.13
N SER A 328 -73.55 78.55 -55.12
CA SER A 328 -73.25 78.57 -53.70
C SER A 328 -72.25 77.48 -53.27
N CYS A 329 -71.03 77.89 -52.93
CA CYS A 329 -70.02 77.02 -52.30
C CYS A 329 -70.30 76.84 -50.79
N ASP A 330 -71.57 76.77 -50.42
CA ASP A 330 -72.04 76.75 -49.01
C ASP A 330 -72.26 75.32 -48.49
N SER A 331 -71.81 74.31 -49.23
CA SER A 331 -71.96 72.90 -48.87
C SER A 331 -70.60 72.22 -48.73
N ILE A 332 -70.39 71.56 -47.58
CA ILE A 332 -69.17 70.82 -47.28
C ILE A 332 -69.13 69.54 -48.12
N SER A 333 -68.02 69.30 -48.80
CA SER A 333 -67.78 68.04 -49.53
C SER A 333 -67.79 66.83 -48.58
N PRO A 334 -68.49 65.72 -48.89
CA PRO A 334 -68.45 64.50 -48.08
C PRO A 334 -67.06 63.88 -47.93
N LYS A 335 -66.11 64.24 -48.81
CA LYS A 335 -64.74 63.71 -48.82
C LYS A 335 -63.90 64.23 -47.65
N GLY A 336 -64.08 65.49 -47.25
CA GLY A 336 -63.34 66.11 -46.15
C GLY A 336 -63.53 65.39 -44.81
N PRO A 337 -64.79 65.22 -44.34
CA PRO A 337 -65.09 64.46 -43.13
C PRO A 337 -64.59 63.00 -43.16
N LEU A 338 -64.60 62.36 -44.33
CA LEU A 338 -64.05 61.00 -44.50
C LEU A 338 -62.54 60.95 -44.31
N VAL A 339 -61.77 61.90 -44.85
CA VAL A 339 -60.32 61.96 -44.68
C VAL A 339 -59.94 62.24 -43.22
N VAL A 340 -60.63 63.19 -42.58
CA VAL A 340 -60.37 63.52 -41.17
C VAL A 340 -60.73 62.36 -40.25
N SER A 341 -61.87 61.69 -40.46
CA SER A 341 -62.24 60.51 -39.68
C SER A 341 -61.26 59.35 -39.87
N ALA A 342 -60.71 59.15 -41.07
CA ALA A 342 -59.66 58.15 -41.31
C ALA A 342 -58.36 58.47 -40.52
N ILE A 343 -57.92 59.74 -40.48
CA ILE A 343 -56.76 60.16 -39.69
C ILE A 343 -56.98 59.94 -38.20
N PHE A 344 -58.17 60.27 -37.69
CA PHE A 344 -58.53 60.03 -36.29
C PHE A 344 -58.56 58.54 -35.95
N LEU A 345 -59.07 57.69 -36.86
CA LEU A 345 -59.09 56.24 -36.67
C LEU A 345 -57.66 55.70 -36.58
N VAL A 346 -56.78 56.04 -37.53
CA VAL A 346 -55.38 55.63 -37.52
C VAL A 346 -54.66 56.11 -36.26
N SER A 347 -54.87 57.37 -35.87
CA SER A 347 -54.29 57.94 -34.65
C SER A 347 -54.76 57.21 -33.39
N THR A 348 -56.04 56.85 -33.33
CA THR A 348 -56.62 56.10 -32.20
C THR A 348 -55.99 54.71 -32.09
N VAL A 349 -55.87 53.99 -33.21
CA VAL A 349 -55.20 52.68 -33.24
C VAL A 349 -53.73 52.80 -32.81
N TRP A 350 -53.04 53.86 -33.24
CA TRP A 350 -51.65 54.10 -32.85
C TRP A 350 -51.50 54.39 -31.36
N LEU A 351 -52.38 55.21 -30.78
CA LEU A 351 -52.39 55.48 -29.34
C LEU A 351 -52.67 54.20 -28.54
N TRP A 352 -53.54 53.32 -29.03
CA TRP A 352 -53.76 52.01 -28.46
C TRP A 352 -52.51 51.12 -28.52
N PHE A 353 -51.78 51.15 -29.64
CA PHE A 353 -50.49 50.46 -29.76
C PHE A 353 -49.48 50.98 -28.73
N LEU A 354 -49.29 52.30 -28.62
CA LEU A 354 -48.40 52.91 -27.63
C LEU A 354 -48.80 52.55 -26.20
N ARG A 355 -50.10 52.56 -25.90
CA ARG A 355 -50.64 52.14 -24.60
C ARG A 355 -50.31 50.67 -24.31
N LEU A 356 -50.45 49.79 -25.29
CA LEU A 356 -50.09 48.38 -25.15
C LEU A 356 -48.60 48.20 -24.89
N GLN A 357 -47.73 48.89 -25.64
CA GLN A 357 -46.28 48.83 -25.42
C GLN A 357 -45.88 49.30 -24.02
N MET A 358 -46.50 50.36 -23.51
CA MET A 358 -46.26 50.83 -22.15
C MET A 358 -46.73 49.82 -21.10
N LYS A 359 -47.89 49.17 -21.30
CA LYS A 359 -48.37 48.09 -20.42
C LYS A 359 -47.39 46.90 -20.40
N VAL A 360 -46.91 46.47 -21.56
CA VAL A 360 -45.91 45.39 -21.69
C VAL A 360 -44.61 45.79 -20.97
N HIS A 361 -44.11 47.01 -21.18
CA HIS A 361 -42.92 47.50 -20.49
C HIS A 361 -43.06 47.46 -18.97
N LEU A 362 -44.20 47.92 -18.44
CA LEU A 362 -44.46 47.91 -17.00
C LEU A 362 -44.57 46.49 -16.43
N SER A 363 -45.19 45.56 -17.16
CA SER A 363 -45.28 44.15 -16.78
C SER A 363 -43.91 43.48 -16.75
N GLU A 364 -43.12 43.59 -17.82
CA GLU A 364 -41.76 43.03 -17.88
C GLU A 364 -40.86 43.63 -16.80
N ARG A 365 -41.02 44.94 -16.50
CA ARG A 365 -40.29 45.59 -15.42
C ARG A 365 -40.69 45.05 -14.04
N HIS A 366 -41.97 44.75 -13.82
CA HIS A 366 -42.43 44.14 -12.57
C HIS A 366 -41.86 42.73 -12.41
N LEU A 367 -41.92 41.91 -13.46
CA LEU A 367 -41.33 40.56 -13.49
C LEU A 367 -39.81 40.60 -13.28
N PHE A 368 -39.11 41.57 -13.87
CA PHE A 368 -37.69 41.80 -13.61
C PHE A 368 -37.40 42.11 -12.14
N LEU A 369 -38.21 42.96 -11.50
CA LEU A 369 -38.03 43.32 -10.09
C LEU A 369 -38.30 42.11 -9.19
N ASP A 370 -39.35 41.34 -9.45
CA ASP A 370 -39.66 40.10 -8.72
C ASP A 370 -38.53 39.06 -8.85
N ALA A 371 -38.04 38.81 -10.08
CA ALA A 371 -36.90 37.90 -10.30
C ALA A 371 -35.63 38.38 -9.57
N ARG A 372 -35.38 39.69 -9.54
CA ARG A 372 -34.26 40.28 -8.82
C ARG A 372 -34.39 40.10 -7.30
N GLU A 373 -35.59 40.29 -6.75
CA GLU A 373 -35.87 40.09 -5.33
C GLU A 373 -35.68 38.62 -4.94
N ARG A 374 -36.24 37.68 -5.71
CA ARG A 374 -36.05 36.23 -5.48
C ARG A 374 -34.59 35.82 -5.56
N LYS A 375 -33.83 36.35 -6.52
CA LYS A 375 -32.39 36.14 -6.62
C LYS A 375 -31.66 36.62 -5.36
N ALA A 376 -31.94 37.85 -4.91
CA ALA A 376 -31.32 38.41 -3.72
C ALA A 376 -31.65 37.60 -2.45
N PHE A 377 -32.89 37.12 -2.32
CA PHE A 377 -33.28 36.22 -1.22
C PHE A 377 -32.54 34.89 -1.28
N ALA A 378 -32.44 34.26 -2.45
CA ALA A 378 -31.73 32.99 -2.62
C ALA A 378 -30.22 33.13 -2.33
N GLU A 379 -29.57 34.20 -2.80
CA GLU A 379 -28.17 34.51 -2.50
C GLU A 379 -27.94 34.78 -1.02
N THR A 380 -28.84 35.52 -0.37
CA THR A 380 -28.78 35.77 1.07
C THR A 380 -28.92 34.48 1.87
N TYR A 381 -29.87 33.62 1.51
CA TYR A 381 -30.04 32.31 2.14
C TYR A 381 -28.79 31.43 1.97
N LEU A 382 -28.18 31.43 0.78
CA LEU A 382 -26.94 30.71 0.51
C LEU A 382 -25.78 31.23 1.37
N SER A 383 -25.73 32.54 1.64
CA SER A 383 -24.74 33.15 2.53
C SER A 383 -24.95 32.77 4.01
N LEU A 384 -26.21 32.72 4.46
CA LEU A 384 -26.57 32.30 5.82
C LEU A 384 -26.28 30.81 6.05
N LEU A 385 -26.53 29.97 5.03
CA LEU A 385 -26.21 28.55 5.07
C LEU A 385 -24.70 28.31 5.22
N LYS A 386 -23.87 29.10 4.53
CA LYS A 386 -22.39 29.05 4.69
C LYS A 386 -21.93 29.50 6.08
N GLY A 387 -22.71 30.31 6.78
CA GLY A 387 -22.45 30.76 8.15
C GLY A 387 -22.85 29.75 9.24
N GLY A 388 -23.50 28.63 8.90
CA GLY A 388 -23.89 27.57 9.85
C GLY A 388 -25.10 27.90 10.72
N GLU A 389 -25.85 28.96 10.41
CA GLU A 389 -26.88 29.53 11.31
C GLU A 389 -28.33 29.13 10.96
N VAL A 390 -28.55 28.16 10.07
CA VAL A 390 -29.88 27.88 9.52
C VAL A 390 -30.34 26.44 9.81
N THR A 391 -31.35 26.30 10.67
CA THR A 391 -32.09 25.05 10.91
C THR A 391 -33.06 24.74 9.77
N GLY A 392 -33.36 23.46 9.52
CA GLY A 392 -34.19 22.99 8.40
C GLY A 392 -35.63 23.53 8.35
N GLU A 393 -36.13 24.08 9.46
CA GLU A 393 -37.45 24.73 9.52
C GLU A 393 -37.48 26.06 8.72
N HIS A 394 -36.35 26.76 8.66
CA HIS A 394 -36.20 27.98 7.86
C HIS A 394 -36.10 27.69 6.35
N GLU A 395 -35.68 26.49 5.96
CA GLU A 395 -35.59 26.09 4.55
C GLU A 395 -36.97 26.05 3.89
N ALA A 396 -37.97 25.47 4.57
CA ALA A 396 -39.33 25.36 4.03
C ALA A 396 -39.97 26.74 3.80
N VAL A 397 -39.77 27.67 4.73
CA VAL A 397 -40.26 29.06 4.63
C VAL A 397 -39.60 29.79 3.46
N VAL A 398 -38.28 29.63 3.30
CA VAL A 398 -37.54 30.24 2.19
C VAL A 398 -37.98 29.67 0.85
N LEU A 399 -38.12 28.34 0.73
CA LEU A 399 -38.60 27.70 -0.50
C LEU A 399 -40.04 28.16 -0.83
N GLN A 400 -40.92 28.27 0.16
CA GLN A 400 -42.28 28.77 -0.06
C GLN A 400 -42.28 30.23 -0.55
N SER A 401 -41.39 31.07 -0.03
CA SER A 401 -41.23 32.45 -0.50
C SER A 401 -40.67 32.51 -1.94
N LEU A 402 -39.74 31.61 -2.28
CA LEU A 402 -39.07 31.55 -3.59
C LEU A 402 -40.00 31.03 -4.70
N PHE A 403 -40.91 30.10 -4.37
CA PHE A 403 -41.83 29.47 -5.32
C PHE A 403 -43.25 30.05 -5.29
N ARG A 404 -43.46 31.21 -4.66
CA ARG A 404 -44.77 31.87 -4.70
C ARG A 404 -45.14 32.22 -6.15
N PRO A 405 -46.40 32.01 -6.59
CA PRO A 405 -46.84 32.48 -7.89
C PRO A 405 -46.75 34.00 -7.97
N THR A 406 -46.17 34.50 -9.07
CA THR A 406 -46.06 35.92 -9.35
C THR A 406 -47.45 36.48 -9.62
N GLN A 407 -47.85 37.54 -8.91
CA GLN A 407 -49.11 38.23 -9.19
C GLN A 407 -48.86 39.20 -10.33
N ASP A 408 -49.18 38.80 -11.56
CA ASP A 408 -49.18 39.72 -12.69
C ASP A 408 -50.40 40.64 -12.62
N GLY A 409 -50.15 41.94 -12.41
CA GLY A 409 -51.17 42.98 -12.34
C GLY A 409 -51.88 43.26 -13.68
N ILE A 410 -51.54 42.53 -14.75
CA ILE A 410 -52.04 42.81 -16.10
C ILE A 410 -53.49 42.33 -16.33
N ILE A 411 -54.04 41.50 -15.44
CA ILE A 411 -55.33 40.82 -15.63
C ILE A 411 -56.51 41.56 -14.93
N ASN A 412 -56.26 42.63 -14.18
CA ASN A 412 -57.30 43.30 -13.37
C ASN A 412 -57.68 44.72 -13.83
N ASP A 413 -57.03 45.29 -14.84
CA ASP A 413 -57.08 46.74 -15.11
C ASP A 413 -57.79 47.14 -16.43
N ASP A 414 -58.77 46.35 -16.85
CA ASP A 414 -59.66 46.71 -17.98
C ASP A 414 -60.83 47.64 -17.58
N GLY A 415 -60.70 48.39 -16.48
CA GLY A 415 -61.72 49.35 -16.01
C GLY A 415 -61.76 50.70 -16.76
N ALA A 416 -60.95 50.91 -17.79
CA ALA A 416 -60.75 52.24 -18.37
C ALA A 416 -61.73 52.64 -19.49
N MET A 417 -62.67 51.78 -19.90
CA MET A 417 -63.59 52.07 -21.02
C MET A 417 -65.09 52.04 -20.65
N ASP A 418 -65.44 51.80 -19.37
CA ASP A 418 -66.84 51.77 -18.93
C ASP A 418 -67.36 53.09 -18.34
N ILE A 419 -66.49 54.03 -17.97
CA ILE A 419 -66.88 55.23 -17.20
C ILE A 419 -67.53 56.32 -18.09
N GLY A 420 -67.36 56.28 -19.42
CA GLY A 420 -67.86 57.32 -20.33
C GLY A 420 -69.10 56.92 -21.17
N LEU A 421 -69.09 55.74 -21.77
CA LEU A 421 -70.07 55.39 -22.81
C LEU A 421 -71.41 54.92 -22.22
N SER A 422 -71.37 54.05 -21.20
CA SER A 422 -72.57 53.54 -20.52
C SER A 422 -73.36 54.65 -19.81
N GLY A 423 -72.68 55.65 -19.24
CA GLY A 423 -73.31 56.79 -18.59
C GLY A 423 -74.01 57.75 -19.57
N MET A 424 -73.46 57.91 -20.79
CA MET A 424 -74.06 58.76 -21.82
C MET A 424 -75.24 58.08 -22.52
N ILE A 425 -75.17 56.76 -22.76
CA ILE A 425 -76.27 55.98 -23.37
C ILE A 425 -77.47 55.90 -22.42
N SER A 426 -77.23 55.70 -21.12
CA SER A 426 -78.30 55.71 -20.10
C SER A 426 -79.02 57.06 -20.03
N LYS A 427 -78.31 58.17 -20.23
CA LYS A 427 -78.89 59.52 -20.20
C LYS A 427 -79.64 59.91 -21.49
N ALA A 428 -79.30 59.28 -22.62
CA ALA A 428 -80.03 59.43 -23.87
C ALA A 428 -81.32 58.57 -23.93
N LEU A 429 -81.34 57.44 -23.21
CA LEU A 429 -82.50 56.55 -23.11
C LEU A 429 -83.50 56.92 -22.00
N SER A 430 -83.13 57.82 -21.09
CA SER A 430 -83.96 58.27 -19.97
C SER A 430 -84.66 59.61 -20.22
N LYS A 431 -84.78 60.04 -21.48
CA LYS A 431 -85.49 61.27 -21.84
C LYS A 431 -86.65 61.02 -22.80
#